data_AF-A0A1U6ISC0-F1
#
_entry.id   AF-A0A1U6ISC0-F1
#
_cell.length_a   1.000
_cell.length_b   1.000
_cell.length_c   1.000
_cell.angle_alpha   90.00
_cell.angle_beta   90.00
_cell.angle_gamma   90.00
#
_symmetry.space_group_name_H-M   'P 1'
#
loop_
_entity.id
_entity.type
_entity.pdbx_description
1 polymer ?
#
loop_
_entity_poly.entity_id
_entity_poly.type
_entity_poly.pdbx_seq_one_letter_code
_entity_poly.pdbx_strand_id
1 'polypeptide(L)'
;MPAKTMLRLSACGAAAAALMGAVAAPATAASTEGTTFTIRDTCTELAPEVTTCSAMTERRIEVHTPSGITIFQGYREYSDATTYPGGSHTSEGTRRYLVVYTSSVEVPDGIYYLDPQVTRVDGSDVLSYSDGLTCVLDTNFVEANVSGGYNHSTGSCTTS
;
A
#
# COMPACT_ATOMS: atom_id res chain seq x y z
N MET A 1 41.12 47.22 61.03
CA MET A 1 40.68 48.12 59.94
C MET A 1 41.38 47.67 58.65
N PRO A 2 40.72 46.94 57.73
CA PRO A 2 41.36 46.50 56.49
C PRO A 2 41.13 47.48 55.34
N ALA A 3 42.19 47.70 54.56
CA ALA A 3 42.21 48.55 53.37
C ALA A 3 41.56 47.84 52.16
N LYS A 4 40.74 48.61 51.42
CA LYS A 4 40.11 48.24 50.15
C LYS A 4 41.16 48.18 49.04
N THR A 5 41.25 47.04 48.35
CA THR A 5 41.86 46.97 47.01
C THR A 5 40.76 46.70 46.00
N MET A 6 40.60 47.63 45.07
CA MET A 6 39.57 47.65 44.04
C MET A 6 39.80 46.54 43.01
N LEU A 7 38.83 45.62 42.86
CA LEU A 7 38.72 44.78 41.67
C LEU A 7 38.22 45.63 40.51
N ARG A 8 38.99 45.66 39.41
CA ARG A 8 38.59 46.30 38.16
C ARG A 8 37.52 45.45 37.46
N LEU A 9 36.39 46.10 37.17
CA LEU A 9 35.42 45.70 36.18
C LEU A 9 36.04 45.70 34.78
N SER A 10 35.89 44.60 34.07
CA SER A 10 35.84 44.49 32.60
C SER A 10 35.48 43.05 32.28
N ALA A 11 34.58 42.66 31.41
CA ALA A 11 33.41 43.25 30.76
C ALA A 11 32.77 42.05 30.03
N CYS A 12 31.45 42.04 29.94
CA CYS A 12 30.63 41.40 28.90
C CYS A 12 30.97 39.97 28.45
N GLY A 13 30.13 39.05 28.88
CA GLY A 13 29.95 37.75 28.22
C GLY A 13 28.66 37.08 28.72
N ALA A 14 27.52 37.74 28.54
CA ALA A 14 26.22 37.10 28.74
C ALA A 14 26.04 36.04 27.65
N ALA A 15 26.33 34.78 27.98
CA ALA A 15 25.90 33.65 27.17
C ALA A 15 24.38 33.50 27.37
N ALA A 16 23.63 34.26 26.59
CA ALA A 16 22.19 34.13 26.49
C ALA A 16 21.86 32.72 25.97
N ALA A 17 20.99 32.05 26.71
CA ALA A 17 20.39 30.78 26.35
C ALA A 17 19.74 30.87 24.97
N ALA A 18 20.36 30.26 23.97
CA ALA A 18 19.68 29.90 22.74
C ALA A 18 19.03 28.53 22.97
N LEU A 19 17.84 28.50 23.58
CA LEU A 19 16.85 27.49 23.23
C LEU A 19 16.50 27.74 21.76
N MET A 20 17.33 27.23 20.85
CA MET A 20 16.88 26.99 19.50
C MET A 20 15.81 25.92 19.62
N GLY A 21 14.55 26.33 19.59
CA GLY A 21 13.46 25.44 19.28
C GLY A 21 13.84 24.74 17.99
N ALA A 22 14.19 23.46 18.09
CA ALA A 22 14.20 22.58 16.94
C ALA A 22 12.74 22.51 16.49
N VAL A 23 12.34 23.49 15.66
CA VAL A 23 11.18 23.34 14.81
C VAL A 23 11.58 22.19 13.92
N ALA A 24 11.12 20.98 14.26
CA ALA A 24 11.24 19.84 13.39
C ALA A 24 10.64 20.30 12.07
N ALA A 25 11.49 20.57 11.07
CA ALA A 25 11.02 20.85 9.74
C ALA A 25 10.09 19.68 9.38
N PRO A 26 8.88 19.95 8.86
CA PRO A 26 8.01 18.86 8.45
C PRO A 26 8.83 17.99 7.50
N ALA A 27 9.06 16.75 7.91
CA ALA A 27 9.62 15.71 7.08
C ALA A 27 8.72 15.62 5.85
N THR A 28 9.08 16.32 4.78
CA THR A 28 8.48 16.12 3.47
C THR A 28 8.81 14.69 3.11
N ALA A 29 7.85 13.79 3.30
CA ALA A 29 7.92 12.45 2.75
C ALA A 29 8.19 12.64 1.26
N ALA A 30 9.37 12.23 0.81
CA ALA A 30 9.70 12.28 -0.59
C ALA A 30 8.78 11.25 -1.26
N SER A 31 7.78 11.74 -1.98
CA SER A 31 7.14 10.96 -3.03
C SER A 31 8.23 10.72 -4.06
N THR A 32 8.82 9.52 -4.09
CA THR A 32 9.70 9.14 -5.18
C THR A 32 8.84 9.19 -6.44
N GLU A 33 9.19 10.12 -7.32
CA GLU A 33 8.44 10.40 -8.53
C GLU A 33 8.22 9.14 -9.37
N GLY A 34 6.99 8.95 -9.85
CA GLY A 34 6.64 7.94 -10.83
C GLY A 34 5.45 7.11 -10.42
N THR A 35 4.37 7.16 -11.21
CA THR A 35 3.38 6.10 -11.11
C THR A 35 4.00 4.82 -11.67
N THR A 36 4.26 3.83 -10.82
CA THR A 36 4.69 2.51 -11.28
C THR A 36 3.52 1.85 -11.97
N PHE A 37 3.76 1.33 -13.18
CA PHE A 37 2.79 0.59 -13.95
C PHE A 37 3.27 -0.86 -14.12
N THR A 38 2.44 -1.83 -13.79
CA THR A 38 2.77 -3.25 -13.92
C THR A 38 1.63 -3.97 -14.60
N ILE A 39 1.91 -4.67 -15.70
CA ILE A 39 0.98 -5.60 -16.33
C ILE A 39 1.47 -7.01 -16.04
N ARG A 40 0.55 -7.89 -15.62
CA ARG A 40 0.76 -9.33 -15.56
C ARG A 40 -0.37 -10.01 -16.30
N ASP A 41 -0.02 -11.03 -17.07
CA ASP A 41 -0.97 -11.91 -17.74
C ASP A 41 -0.40 -13.33 -17.65
N THR A 42 -1.16 -14.23 -17.04
CA THR A 42 -0.75 -15.62 -16.80
C THR A 42 -1.96 -16.54 -16.92
N CYS A 43 -1.81 -17.62 -17.68
CA CYS A 43 -2.72 -18.76 -17.64
C CYS A 43 -2.01 -19.97 -17.01
N THR A 44 -2.74 -20.74 -16.20
CA THR A 44 -2.24 -21.93 -15.52
C THR A 44 -3.30 -23.02 -15.52
N GLU A 45 -2.90 -24.23 -15.89
CA GLU A 45 -3.73 -25.43 -15.72
C GLU A 45 -3.60 -25.90 -14.26
N LEU A 46 -4.70 -25.87 -13.51
CA LEU A 46 -4.73 -26.27 -12.10
C LEU A 46 -4.96 -27.78 -11.95
N ALA A 47 -5.68 -28.37 -12.91
CA ALA A 47 -6.01 -29.78 -13.02
C ALA A 47 -6.40 -30.07 -14.49
N PRO A 48 -6.48 -31.34 -14.92
CA PRO A 48 -6.94 -31.69 -16.26
C PRO A 48 -8.28 -31.00 -16.57
N GLU A 49 -8.33 -30.29 -17.70
CA GLU A 49 -9.51 -29.54 -18.17
C GLU A 49 -9.92 -28.33 -17.30
N VAL A 50 -9.10 -27.96 -16.30
CA VAL A 50 -9.31 -26.78 -15.45
C VAL A 50 -8.21 -25.76 -15.68
N THR A 51 -8.53 -24.69 -16.40
CA THR A 51 -7.59 -23.60 -16.72
C THR A 51 -8.05 -22.32 -16.04
N THR A 52 -7.15 -21.68 -15.31
CA THR A 52 -7.34 -20.32 -14.79
C THR A 52 -6.43 -19.36 -15.54
N CYS A 53 -6.96 -18.25 -16.01
CA CYS A 53 -6.22 -17.13 -16.57
C CYS A 53 -6.46 -15.91 -15.70
N SER A 54 -5.41 -15.12 -15.46
CA SER A 54 -5.49 -13.88 -14.71
C SER A 54 -4.69 -12.80 -15.40
N ALA A 55 -5.31 -11.66 -15.66
CA ALA A 55 -4.65 -10.44 -16.07
C ALA A 55 -4.79 -9.38 -14.98
N MET A 56 -3.72 -8.64 -14.72
CA MET A 56 -3.70 -7.57 -13.74
C MET A 56 -2.91 -6.39 -14.27
N THR A 57 -3.52 -5.21 -14.20
CA THR A 57 -2.87 -3.93 -14.47
C THR A 57 -2.84 -3.10 -13.18
N GLU A 58 -1.65 -2.86 -12.64
CA GLU A 58 -1.45 -2.05 -11.44
C GLU A 58 -0.88 -0.69 -11.82
N ARG A 59 -1.44 0.38 -11.23
CA ARG A 59 -0.86 1.73 -11.23
C ARG A 59 -0.75 2.24 -9.80
N ARG A 60 0.46 2.56 -9.33
CA ARG A 60 0.68 3.00 -7.93
C ARG A 60 1.65 4.14 -7.77
N ILE A 61 1.49 4.86 -6.68
CA ILE A 61 2.46 5.80 -6.12
C ILE A 61 3.10 5.13 -4.91
N GLU A 62 4.40 5.30 -4.79
CA GLU A 62 5.20 4.81 -3.68
C GLU A 62 5.75 5.99 -2.89
N VAL A 63 5.55 5.96 -1.57
CA VAL A 63 5.97 7.03 -0.66
C VAL A 63 6.85 6.44 0.42
N HIS A 64 8.09 6.92 0.52
CA HIS A 64 8.98 6.58 1.63
C HIS A 64 8.95 7.70 2.67
N THR A 65 8.63 7.32 3.90
CA THR A 65 8.72 8.23 5.05
C THR A 65 10.15 8.23 5.59
N PRO A 66 10.61 9.31 6.23
CA PRO A 66 11.92 9.32 6.89
C PRO A 66 12.08 8.31 8.03
N SER A 67 10.96 7.79 8.57
CA SER A 67 10.95 6.69 9.54
C SER A 67 11.23 5.30 8.94
N GLY A 68 11.41 5.19 7.62
CA GLY A 68 11.63 3.91 6.93
C GLY A 68 10.35 3.14 6.61
N ILE A 69 9.18 3.73 6.87
CA ILE A 69 7.88 3.18 6.45
C ILE A 69 7.68 3.49 4.97
N THR A 70 7.24 2.49 4.21
CA THR A 70 6.85 2.64 2.80
C THR A 70 5.35 2.50 2.66
N ILE A 71 4.73 3.42 1.92
CA ILE A 71 3.30 3.43 1.65
C ILE A 71 3.09 3.28 0.15
N PHE A 72 2.30 2.29 -0.26
CA PHE A 72 1.78 2.18 -1.62
C PHE A 72 0.36 2.68 -1.65
N GLN A 73 0.04 3.50 -2.64
CA GLN A 73 -1.32 3.90 -2.93
C GLN A 73 -1.56 3.79 -4.42
N GLY A 74 -2.61 3.09 -4.83
CA GLY A 74 -2.83 2.85 -6.25
C GLY A 74 -4.19 2.29 -6.59
N TYR A 75 -4.28 1.89 -7.85
CA TYR A 75 -5.41 1.17 -8.42
C TYR A 75 -4.88 -0.10 -9.10
N ARG A 76 -5.66 -1.18 -9.00
CA ARG A 76 -5.47 -2.43 -9.72
C ARG A 76 -6.73 -2.69 -10.52
N GLU A 77 -6.57 -2.87 -11.82
CA GLU A 77 -7.58 -3.51 -12.65
C GLU A 77 -7.19 -4.99 -12.73
N TYR A 78 -8.14 -5.86 -12.44
CA TYR A 78 -7.94 -7.31 -12.45
C TYR A 78 -9.04 -7.95 -13.28
N SER A 79 -8.68 -8.94 -14.06
CA SER A 79 -9.61 -9.89 -14.64
C SER A 79 -9.08 -11.30 -14.45
N ASP A 80 -9.98 -12.23 -14.14
CA ASP A 80 -9.72 -13.64 -14.22
C ASP A 80 -10.83 -14.40 -14.92
N ALA A 81 -10.43 -15.53 -15.47
CA ALA A 81 -11.32 -16.48 -16.10
C ALA A 81 -10.88 -17.88 -15.69
N THR A 82 -11.77 -18.61 -15.04
CA THR A 82 -11.57 -20.04 -14.79
C THR A 82 -12.54 -20.84 -15.65
N THR A 83 -12.00 -21.75 -16.45
CA THR A 83 -12.76 -22.73 -17.22
C THR A 83 -12.63 -24.10 -16.56
N TYR A 84 -13.73 -24.83 -16.45
CA TYR A 84 -13.80 -26.19 -15.91
C TYR A 84 -14.80 -27.03 -16.72
N PRO A 85 -14.79 -28.37 -16.60
CA PRO A 85 -15.76 -29.20 -17.30
C PRO A 85 -17.19 -28.84 -16.91
N GLY A 86 -17.99 -28.42 -17.88
CA GLY A 86 -19.39 -28.03 -17.66
C GLY A 86 -19.62 -26.55 -17.36
N GLY A 87 -18.59 -25.70 -17.40
CA GLY A 87 -18.80 -24.26 -17.29
C GLY A 87 -17.55 -23.41 -17.23
N SER A 88 -17.78 -22.13 -16.99
CA SER A 88 -16.73 -21.18 -16.68
C SER A 88 -17.26 -20.14 -15.72
N HIS A 89 -16.34 -19.47 -15.05
CA HIS A 89 -16.64 -18.17 -14.49
C HIS A 89 -15.57 -17.16 -14.91
N THR A 90 -15.97 -15.91 -15.02
CA THR A 90 -15.05 -14.78 -15.13
C THR A 90 -15.29 -13.86 -13.97
N SER A 91 -14.24 -13.25 -13.42
CA SER A 91 -14.39 -12.07 -12.57
C SER A 91 -13.57 -10.91 -13.13
N GLU A 92 -14.14 -9.72 -13.05
CA GLU A 92 -13.48 -8.48 -13.46
C GLU A 92 -13.75 -7.43 -12.39
N GLY A 93 -12.75 -6.59 -12.12
CA GLY A 93 -12.86 -5.60 -11.07
C GLY A 93 -11.78 -4.52 -11.12
N THR A 94 -12.14 -3.36 -10.59
CA THR A 94 -11.18 -2.30 -10.27
C THR A 94 -11.11 -2.14 -8.77
N ARG A 95 -9.89 -2.18 -8.23
CA ARG A 95 -9.61 -2.10 -6.80
C ARG A 95 -8.66 -0.94 -6.53
N ARG A 96 -9.13 0.07 -5.82
CA ARG A 96 -8.25 1.04 -5.17
C ARG A 96 -7.62 0.37 -3.96
N TYR A 97 -6.33 0.61 -3.74
CA TYR A 97 -5.67 0.05 -2.58
C TYR A 97 -4.70 1.02 -1.92
N LEU A 98 -4.46 0.77 -0.64
CA LEU A 98 -3.40 1.38 0.14
C LEU A 98 -2.73 0.29 0.95
N VAL A 99 -1.40 0.15 0.85
CA VAL A 99 -0.62 -0.77 1.68
C VAL A 99 0.47 -0.04 2.43
N VAL A 100 0.64 -0.34 3.71
CA VAL A 100 1.71 0.20 4.55
C VAL A 100 2.68 -0.92 4.92
N TYR A 101 3.94 -0.77 4.53
CA TYR A 101 5.05 -1.66 4.86
C TYR A 101 5.96 -1.00 5.89
N THR A 102 6.27 -1.71 6.97
CA THR A 102 7.19 -1.23 8.01
C THR A 102 8.64 -1.60 7.77
N SER A 103 8.90 -2.50 6.82
CA SER A 103 10.24 -3.01 6.50
C SER A 103 10.40 -3.19 4.98
N SER A 104 11.60 -2.91 4.48
CA SER A 104 11.97 -3.19 3.09
C SER A 104 13.46 -3.54 3.01
N VAL A 105 13.83 -4.38 2.03
CA VAL A 105 15.20 -4.81 1.78
C VAL A 105 15.53 -4.52 0.32
N GLU A 106 16.61 -3.77 0.10
CA GLU A 106 17.19 -3.60 -1.23
C GLU A 106 17.94 -4.88 -1.61
N VAL A 107 17.66 -5.38 -2.81
CA VAL A 107 18.37 -6.49 -3.46
C VAL A 107 18.88 -6.01 -4.82
N PRO A 108 19.77 -6.77 -5.48
CA PRO A 108 20.27 -6.40 -6.81
C PRO A 108 19.16 -6.18 -7.87
N ASP A 109 18.02 -6.88 -7.74
CA ASP A 109 16.91 -6.84 -8.70
C ASP A 109 15.79 -5.83 -8.33
N GLY A 110 15.97 -5.04 -7.27
CA GLY A 110 14.97 -4.06 -6.81
C GLY A 110 14.77 -4.04 -5.29
N ILE A 111 13.60 -3.59 -4.83
CA ILE A 111 13.26 -3.51 -3.41
C ILE A 111 12.19 -4.57 -3.09
N TYR A 112 12.45 -5.38 -2.08
CA TYR A 112 11.45 -6.26 -1.48
C TYR A 112 10.82 -5.58 -0.26
N TYR A 113 9.50 -5.45 -0.27
CA TYR A 113 8.73 -4.89 0.85
C TYR A 113 8.18 -6.02 1.70
N LEU A 114 8.40 -5.94 3.00
CA LEU A 114 8.11 -6.98 3.98
C LEU A 114 7.11 -6.46 5.02
N ASP A 115 6.44 -7.38 5.70
CA ASP A 115 5.54 -7.10 6.82
C ASP A 115 4.45 -6.05 6.54
N PRO A 116 3.52 -6.30 5.58
CA PRO A 116 2.41 -5.39 5.34
C PRO A 116 1.52 -5.29 6.60
N GLN A 117 1.45 -4.10 7.18
CA GLN A 117 0.72 -3.86 8.43
C GLN A 117 -0.76 -3.52 8.19
N VAL A 118 -1.02 -2.77 7.12
CA VAL A 118 -2.37 -2.34 6.75
C VAL A 118 -2.51 -2.45 5.24
N THR A 119 -3.54 -3.16 4.79
CA THR A 119 -3.96 -3.22 3.39
C THR A 119 -5.42 -2.79 3.31
N ARG A 120 -5.69 -1.59 2.81
CA ARG A 120 -7.05 -1.20 2.44
C ARG A 120 -7.28 -1.55 0.98
N VAL A 121 -8.42 -2.19 0.67
CA VAL A 121 -8.86 -2.49 -0.69
C VAL A 121 -10.32 -2.08 -0.83
N ASP A 122 -10.59 -1.20 -1.79
CA ASP A 122 -11.93 -0.74 -2.15
C ASP A 122 -12.19 -1.07 -3.62
N GLY A 123 -13.22 -1.84 -3.94
CA GLY A 123 -13.56 -2.22 -5.31
C GLY A 123 -14.83 -3.04 -5.43
N SER A 124 -15.07 -3.56 -6.62
CA SER A 124 -16.16 -4.49 -6.90
C SER A 124 -15.67 -5.58 -7.85
N ASP A 125 -16.14 -6.80 -7.65
CA ASP A 125 -15.90 -7.93 -8.56
C ASP A 125 -17.24 -8.35 -9.20
N VAL A 126 -17.24 -8.58 -10.51
CA VAL A 126 -18.41 -9.12 -11.22
C VAL A 126 -18.14 -10.56 -11.63
N LEU A 127 -18.71 -11.53 -10.92
CA LEU A 127 -18.64 -12.94 -11.28
C LEU A 127 -19.76 -13.30 -12.24
N SER A 128 -19.42 -13.81 -13.41
CA SER A 128 -20.40 -14.30 -14.39
C SER A 128 -20.24 -15.80 -14.57
N TYR A 129 -21.31 -16.56 -14.39
CA TYR A 129 -21.34 -18.03 -14.52
C TYR A 129 -22.02 -18.45 -15.82
N SER A 130 -21.65 -19.63 -16.33
CA SER A 130 -22.17 -20.18 -17.58
C SER A 130 -23.68 -20.48 -17.59
N ASP A 131 -24.32 -20.57 -16.42
CA ASP A 131 -25.77 -20.75 -16.26
C ASP A 131 -26.57 -19.43 -16.32
N GLY A 132 -25.89 -18.30 -16.55
CA GLY A 132 -26.50 -16.98 -16.62
C GLY A 132 -26.66 -16.27 -15.28
N LEU A 133 -26.14 -16.87 -14.19
CA LEU A 133 -26.01 -16.20 -12.90
C LEU A 133 -24.87 -15.17 -12.97
N THR A 134 -25.15 -13.94 -12.54
CA THR A 134 -24.16 -12.88 -12.36
C THR A 134 -24.20 -12.40 -10.93
N CYS A 135 -23.05 -12.41 -10.24
CA CYS A 135 -22.89 -11.89 -8.89
C CYS A 135 -21.99 -10.66 -8.91
N VAL A 136 -22.45 -9.56 -8.34
CA VAL A 136 -21.64 -8.37 -8.08
C VAL A 136 -21.27 -8.38 -6.60
N LEU A 137 -19.98 -8.43 -6.29
CA LEU A 137 -19.45 -8.42 -4.93
C LEU A 137 -18.73 -7.10 -4.68
N ASP A 138 -19.18 -6.33 -3.69
CA ASP A 138 -18.46 -5.15 -3.24
C ASP A 138 -17.38 -5.56 -2.23
N THR A 139 -16.19 -5.04 -2.44
CA THR A 139 -15.07 -5.17 -1.52
C THR A 139 -14.77 -3.81 -0.91
N ASN A 140 -15.00 -3.66 0.39
CA ASN A 140 -14.49 -2.55 1.17
C ASN A 140 -13.85 -3.14 2.42
N PHE A 141 -12.53 -3.30 2.37
CA PHE A 141 -11.79 -4.05 3.36
C PHE A 141 -10.58 -3.29 3.86
N VAL A 142 -10.29 -3.48 5.14
CA VAL A 142 -9.04 -3.10 5.79
C VAL A 142 -8.46 -4.37 6.41
N GLU A 143 -7.47 -4.95 5.76
CA GLU A 143 -6.66 -6.02 6.35
C GLU A 143 -5.61 -5.40 7.26
N ALA A 144 -5.67 -5.72 8.55
CA ALA A 144 -4.53 -5.55 9.43
C ALA A 144 -3.93 -6.95 9.67
N ASN A 145 -2.80 -7.23 9.02
CA ASN A 145 -2.06 -8.50 8.98
C ASN A 145 -2.42 -9.50 7.87
N VAL A 146 -1.36 -10.07 7.28
CA VAL A 146 -1.14 -10.87 6.06
C VAL A 146 -2.00 -12.15 5.85
N SER A 147 -3.20 -12.24 6.41
CA SER A 147 -4.04 -13.44 6.30
C SER A 147 -4.55 -13.76 4.89
N GLY A 148 -4.47 -12.81 3.96
CA GLY A 148 -4.82 -12.99 2.54
C GLY A 148 -6.31 -13.30 2.29
N GLY A 149 -7.15 -13.15 3.32
CA GLY A 149 -8.58 -13.43 3.25
C GLY A 149 -9.36 -12.17 2.83
N TYR A 150 -10.05 -12.24 1.69
CA TYR A 150 -11.02 -11.22 1.30
C TYR A 150 -12.36 -11.52 1.94
N ASN A 151 -12.81 -10.68 2.89
CA ASN A 151 -14.22 -10.67 3.29
C ASN A 151 -14.96 -9.69 2.38
N HIS A 152 -15.84 -10.20 1.52
CA HIS A 152 -16.75 -9.36 0.75
C HIS A 152 -17.77 -8.72 1.71
N SER A 153 -17.86 -7.39 1.70
CA SER A 153 -18.71 -6.66 2.65
C SER A 153 -20.19 -6.78 2.31
N THR A 154 -20.50 -6.85 1.02
CA THR A 154 -21.85 -6.99 0.46
C THR A 154 -21.78 -7.60 -0.94
N GLY A 155 -22.86 -8.24 -1.39
CA GLY A 155 -22.96 -8.69 -2.77
C GLY A 155 -24.39 -9.01 -3.16
N SER A 156 -24.68 -8.97 -4.46
CA SER A 156 -25.97 -9.31 -5.02
C SER A 156 -25.80 -10.21 -6.23
N CYS A 157 -26.63 -11.23 -6.34
CA CYS A 157 -26.66 -12.10 -7.52
C CYS A 157 -27.99 -12.00 -8.24
N THR A 158 -27.94 -12.00 -9.57
CA THR A 158 -29.11 -11.97 -10.45
C THR A 158 -28.97 -13.06 -11.52
N THR A 159 -30.07 -13.72 -11.84
CA THR A 159 -30.16 -14.65 -12.97
C THR A 159 -30.81 -13.93 -14.15
N SER A 160 -30.20 -14.07 -15.33
CA SER A 160 -30.72 -13.56 -16.60
C SER A 160 -31.82 -14.46 -17.16
#